data_AF-A0A7R9KSA8-F1
#
_entry.id   AF-A0A7R9KSA8-F1
#
_cell.length_a   1.000
_cell.length_b   1.000
_cell.length_c   1.000
_cell.angle_alpha   90.00
_cell.angle_beta   90.00
_cell.angle_gamma   90.00
#
_symmetry.space_group_name_H-M   'P 1'
#
loop_
_entity.id
_entity.type
_entity.pdbx_description
1 polymer ?
#
loop_
_entity_poly.entity_id
_entity_poly.type
_entity_poly.pdbx_seq_one_letter_code
_entity_poly.pdbx_strand_id
1 'polypeptide(L)'
;MNIFRLTGDLSHLLAIIVLLLKIWKTRSCAVFIGASVATLYLMYMKFKATYDRNHDTFRIEFLLIPVTLLGLLVNHEFTPLEVLWTFSIYLESVAILPQLFLVSKTGEAETITSHYLMALGSYRALYLMNWIWRYYFEGFYDLIAIVAGIVQTVLYCDFFYLYVTRVIRGRALRLPA
;
A
#
# COMPACT_ATOMS: atom_id res chain seq x y z
N MET A 1 34.95 -12.89 -34.58
CA MET A 1 33.91 -13.31 -33.62
C MET A 1 32.65 -13.59 -34.41
N ASN A 2 32.16 -14.84 -34.43
CA ASN A 2 31.02 -15.19 -35.28
C ASN A 2 29.72 -14.65 -34.68
N ILE A 3 28.79 -14.22 -35.54
CA ILE A 3 27.53 -13.59 -35.14
C ILE A 3 26.70 -14.47 -34.20
N PHE A 4 26.70 -15.79 -34.42
CA PHE A 4 26.03 -16.78 -33.57
C PHE A 4 26.58 -16.83 -32.14
N ARG A 5 27.89 -16.62 -31.97
CA ARG A 5 28.54 -16.61 -30.66
C ARG A 5 28.19 -15.33 -29.89
N LEU A 6 28.24 -14.19 -30.57
CA LEU A 6 27.85 -12.90 -30.00
C LEU A 6 26.37 -12.87 -29.57
N THR A 7 25.46 -13.42 -30.39
CA THR A 7 24.04 -13.51 -30.03
C THR A 7 23.78 -14.46 -28.88
N GLY A 8 24.55 -15.56 -28.77
CA GLY A 8 24.49 -16.48 -27.63
C GLY A 8 24.96 -15.83 -26.33
N ASP A 9 26.04 -15.05 -26.37
CA ASP A 9 26.56 -14.35 -25.20
C ASP A 9 25.58 -13.25 -24.71
N LEU A 10 24.91 -12.56 -25.65
CA LEU A 10 23.89 -11.55 -25.34
C LEU A 10 22.61 -12.17 -24.74
N SER A 11 22.16 -13.32 -25.25
CA SER A 11 20.98 -14.00 -24.69
C SER A 11 21.27 -14.56 -23.29
N HIS A 12 22.49 -15.04 -23.06
CA HIS A 12 22.95 -15.47 -21.74
C HIS A 12 23.00 -14.31 -20.73
N LEU A 13 23.51 -13.14 -21.14
CA LEU A 13 23.50 -11.93 -20.32
C LEU A 13 22.07 -11.50 -19.97
N LEU A 14 21.16 -11.52 -20.94
CA LEU A 14 19.75 -11.18 -20.74
C LEU A 14 19.07 -12.14 -19.75
N ALA A 15 19.36 -13.44 -19.81
CA ALA A 15 18.85 -14.42 -18.86
C ALA A 15 19.32 -14.14 -17.42
N ILE A 16 20.59 -13.76 -17.23
CA ILE A 16 21.14 -13.38 -15.91
C ILE A 16 20.45 -12.12 -15.38
N ILE A 17 20.24 -11.10 -16.23
CA ILE A 17 19.56 -9.87 -15.84
C ILE A 17 18.11 -10.16 -15.43
N VAL A 18 17.38 -10.96 -16.22
CA VAL A 18 16.01 -11.38 -15.90
C VAL A 18 15.96 -12.16 -14.59
N LEU A 19 16.93 -13.05 -14.33
CA LEU A 19 17.03 -13.80 -13.09
C LEU A 19 17.27 -12.89 -11.88
N LEU A 20 18.20 -11.94 -11.97
CA LEU A 20 18.49 -11.00 -10.89
C LEU A 20 17.28 -10.09 -10.58
N LEU A 21 16.61 -9.59 -11.61
CA LEU A 21 15.36 -8.82 -11.46
C LEU A 21 14.26 -9.66 -10.81
N LYS A 22 14.11 -10.93 -11.21
CA LYS A 22 13.14 -11.84 -10.61
C LYS A 22 13.46 -12.13 -9.15
N ILE A 23 14.73 -12.35 -8.79
CA ILE A 23 15.17 -12.55 -7.41
C ILE A 23 14.88 -11.31 -6.57
N TRP A 24 15.23 -10.11 -7.06
CA TRP A 24 14.98 -8.86 -6.33
C TRP A 24 13.48 -8.62 -6.12
N LYS A 25 12.67 -8.75 -7.18
CA LYS A 25 11.21 -8.60 -7.11
C LYS A 25 10.56 -9.63 -6.18
N THR A 26 11.01 -10.89 -6.23
CA THR A 26 10.49 -11.98 -5.39
C THR A 26 10.88 -11.79 -3.92
N ARG A 27 12.12 -11.35 -3.63
CA ARG A 27 12.57 -11.05 -2.27
C ARG A 27 11.74 -9.94 -1.63
N SER A 28 11.45 -8.86 -2.35
CA SER A 28 10.61 -7.78 -1.82
C SER A 28 9.22 -8.29 -1.48
N CYS A 29 8.55 -9.01 -2.40
CA CYS A 29 7.21 -9.56 -2.13
C CYS A 29 7.19 -10.54 -0.95
N ALA A 30 8.17 -11.45 -0.86
CA ALA A 30 8.25 -12.42 0.24
C ALA A 30 8.47 -11.72 1.59
N VAL A 31 9.27 -10.65 1.63
CA VAL A 31 9.47 -9.84 2.84
C VAL A 31 8.18 -9.12 3.24
N PHE A 32 7.45 -8.50 2.30
CA PHE A 32 6.18 -7.83 2.60
C PHE A 32 5.12 -8.80 3.11
N ILE A 33 4.96 -9.96 2.47
CA ILE A 33 4.02 -10.99 2.90
C ILE A 33 4.43 -11.54 4.28
N GLY A 34 5.71 -11.87 4.46
CA GLY A 34 6.23 -12.39 5.73
C GLY A 34 6.05 -11.42 6.89
N ALA A 35 6.35 -10.14 6.68
CA ALA A 35 6.14 -9.08 7.66
C ALA A 35 4.64 -8.90 7.99
N SER A 36 3.76 -8.93 6.99
CA SER A 36 2.31 -8.80 7.19
C SER A 36 1.74 -9.97 8.00
N VAL A 37 2.12 -11.21 7.67
CA VAL A 37 1.71 -12.40 8.43
C VAL A 37 2.29 -12.38 9.84
N ALA A 38 3.54 -11.96 10.02
CA ALA A 38 4.15 -11.81 11.34
C ALA A 38 3.36 -10.79 12.19
N THR A 39 3.00 -9.63 11.65
CA THR A 39 2.18 -8.64 12.36
C THR A 39 0.82 -9.23 12.78
N LEU A 40 0.13 -9.94 11.90
CA LEU A 40 -1.13 -10.62 12.24
C LEU A 40 -0.94 -11.66 13.34
N TYR A 41 0.11 -12.47 13.27
CA TYR A 41 0.45 -13.45 14.32
C TYR A 41 0.72 -12.77 15.67
N LEU A 42 1.46 -11.66 15.67
CA LEU A 42 1.74 -10.90 16.87
C LEU A 42 0.46 -10.33 17.49
N MET A 43 -0.43 -9.72 16.69
CA MET A 43 -1.67 -9.10 17.17
C MET A 43 -2.69 -10.14 17.66
N TYR A 44 -2.95 -11.18 16.88
CA TYR A 44 -4.06 -12.11 17.14
C TYR A 44 -3.68 -13.33 17.99
N MET A 45 -2.38 -13.66 18.07
CA MET A 45 -1.91 -14.86 18.79
C MET A 45 -1.00 -14.49 19.95
N LYS A 46 0.20 -13.96 19.67
CA LYS A 46 1.25 -13.80 20.70
C LYS A 46 0.93 -12.71 21.73
N PHE A 47 0.47 -11.54 21.27
CA PHE A 47 0.13 -10.38 22.10
C PHE A 47 -1.37 -10.10 22.08
N LYS A 48 -2.19 -11.14 21.94
CA LYS A 48 -3.66 -11.03 21.93
C LYS A 48 -4.21 -10.31 23.16
N ALA A 49 -3.57 -10.45 24.32
CA ALA A 49 -4.00 -9.82 25.56
C ALA A 49 -3.89 -8.28 25.55
N THR A 50 -3.01 -7.70 24.71
CA THR A 50 -2.84 -6.24 24.59
C THR A 50 -3.63 -5.66 23.42
N TYR A 51 -4.31 -6.49 22.63
CA TYR A 51 -5.11 -6.03 21.50
C TYR A 51 -6.48 -5.49 21.96
N ASP A 52 -6.73 -4.21 21.71
CA ASP A 52 -7.95 -3.53 22.11
C ASP A 52 -9.11 -3.75 21.12
N ARG A 53 -9.80 -4.87 21.32
CA ARG A 53 -10.95 -5.26 20.50
C ARG A 53 -12.19 -4.36 20.69
N ASN A 54 -12.27 -3.60 21.78
CA ASN A 54 -13.43 -2.76 22.06
C ASN A 54 -13.44 -1.51 21.19
N HIS A 55 -12.25 -0.98 20.86
CA HIS A 55 -12.13 0.18 19.99
C HIS A 55 -12.01 -0.22 18.51
N ASP A 56 -11.43 -1.38 18.18
CA ASP A 56 -11.34 -1.90 16.80
C ASP A 56 -12.68 -2.52 16.32
N THR A 57 -13.63 -1.64 16.04
CA THR A 57 -15.04 -1.97 15.74
C THR A 57 -15.42 -1.72 14.29
N PHE A 58 -14.43 -1.43 13.44
CA PHE A 58 -14.68 -1.12 12.04
C PHE A 58 -15.18 -2.36 11.28
N ARG A 59 -16.30 -2.21 10.57
CA ARG A 59 -16.93 -3.30 9.80
C ARG A 59 -16.29 -3.42 8.42
N ILE A 60 -15.35 -4.34 8.28
CA ILE A 60 -14.54 -4.55 7.06
C ILE A 60 -15.38 -4.93 5.84
N GLU A 61 -16.60 -5.44 6.02
CA GLU A 61 -17.50 -5.82 4.93
C GLU A 61 -17.88 -4.61 4.07
N PHE A 62 -17.97 -3.41 4.67
CA PHE A 62 -18.22 -2.17 3.95
C PHE A 62 -17.07 -1.73 3.04
N LEU A 63 -15.88 -2.32 3.19
CA LEU A 63 -14.76 -2.12 2.27
C LEU A 63 -14.68 -3.26 1.28
N LEU A 64 -14.68 -4.51 1.78
CA LEU A 64 -14.48 -5.68 0.94
C LEU A 64 -15.56 -5.84 -0.12
N ILE A 65 -16.84 -5.63 0.21
CA ILE A 65 -17.93 -5.81 -0.76
C ILE A 65 -17.83 -4.77 -1.89
N PRO A 66 -17.79 -3.44 -1.64
CA PRO A 66 -17.66 -2.47 -2.72
C PRO A 66 -16.37 -2.62 -3.52
N VAL A 67 -15.24 -2.90 -2.88
CA VAL A 67 -13.95 -3.09 -3.56
C VAL A 67 -13.97 -4.32 -4.47
N THR A 68 -14.57 -5.42 -4.02
CA THR A 68 -14.71 -6.64 -4.85
C THR A 68 -15.62 -6.39 -6.04
N LEU A 69 -16.76 -5.73 -5.82
CA LEU A 69 -17.67 -5.35 -6.91
C LEU A 69 -16.98 -4.42 -7.91
N LEU A 70 -16.26 -3.41 -7.42
CA LEU A 70 -15.54 -2.47 -8.27
C LEU A 70 -14.43 -3.17 -9.06
N GLY A 71 -13.67 -4.09 -8.45
CA GLY A 71 -12.64 -4.88 -9.15
C GLY A 71 -13.19 -5.79 -10.25
N LEU A 72 -14.42 -6.31 -10.07
CA LEU A 72 -15.10 -7.12 -11.09
C LEU A 72 -15.69 -6.27 -12.22
N LEU A 73 -16.20 -5.08 -11.91
CA LEU A 73 -16.90 -4.21 -12.86
C LEU A 73 -15.97 -3.25 -13.61
N VAL A 74 -14.90 -2.80 -12.97
CA VAL A 74 -13.98 -1.76 -13.48
C VAL A 74 -12.56 -2.28 -13.42
N ASN A 75 -12.17 -3.04 -14.44
CA ASN A 75 -10.83 -3.57 -14.69
C ASN A 75 -10.41 -3.28 -16.14
N HIS A 76 -9.11 -3.45 -16.43
CA HIS A 76 -8.60 -3.29 -17.79
C HIS A 76 -9.02 -4.45 -18.70
N GLU A 77 -8.98 -5.69 -18.18
CA GLU A 77 -9.39 -6.91 -18.87
C GLU A 77 -10.07 -7.88 -17.91
N PHE A 78 -11.09 -8.59 -18.38
CA PHE A 78 -11.82 -9.57 -17.57
C PHE A 78 -11.11 -10.93 -17.51
N THR A 79 -9.85 -10.93 -17.08
CA THR A 79 -9.08 -12.15 -16.78
C THR A 79 -8.91 -12.31 -15.27
N PRO A 80 -8.82 -13.54 -14.74
CA PRO A 80 -8.71 -13.75 -13.30
C PRO A 80 -7.53 -13.00 -12.65
N LEU A 81 -6.38 -12.92 -13.34
CA LEU A 81 -5.20 -12.21 -12.82
C LEU A 81 -5.40 -10.70 -12.79
N GLU A 82 -6.01 -10.14 -13.83
CA GLU A 82 -6.24 -8.70 -13.94
C GLU A 82 -7.30 -8.22 -12.95
N VAL A 83 -8.35 -9.02 -12.74
CA VAL A 83 -9.35 -8.78 -11.69
C VAL A 83 -8.71 -8.81 -10.31
N LEU A 84 -7.85 -9.79 -10.01
CA LEU A 84 -7.15 -9.88 -8.72
C LEU A 84 -6.17 -8.72 -8.53
N TRP A 85 -5.46 -8.32 -9.58
CA TRP A 85 -4.58 -7.16 -9.55
C TRP A 85 -5.38 -5.88 -9.28
N THR A 86 -6.46 -5.64 -10.02
CA THR A 86 -7.35 -4.48 -9.86
C THR A 86 -7.97 -4.45 -8.46
N PHE A 87 -8.46 -5.59 -7.97
CA PHE A 87 -8.95 -5.76 -6.60
C PHE A 87 -7.89 -5.35 -5.58
N SER A 88 -6.63 -5.79 -5.75
CA SER A 88 -5.56 -5.44 -4.82
C SER A 88 -5.29 -3.93 -4.77
N ILE A 89 -5.37 -3.24 -5.92
CA ILE A 89 -5.16 -1.79 -6.02
C ILE A 89 -6.26 -1.02 -5.30
N TYR A 90 -7.53 -1.38 -5.54
CA TYR A 90 -8.66 -0.77 -4.85
C TYR A 90 -8.65 -1.08 -3.35
N LEU A 91 -8.34 -2.31 -2.95
CA LEU A 91 -8.29 -2.69 -1.53
C LEU A 91 -7.20 -1.92 -0.79
N GLU A 92 -5.99 -1.82 -1.36
CA GLU A 92 -4.88 -1.08 -0.76
C GLU A 92 -5.27 0.40 -0.52
N SER A 93 -6.07 0.99 -1.42
CA SER A 93 -6.46 2.40 -1.30
C SER A 93 -7.27 2.71 -0.06
N VAL A 94 -8.05 1.74 0.45
CA VAL A 94 -8.97 1.90 1.58
C VAL A 94 -8.57 1.08 2.82
N ALA A 95 -7.55 0.23 2.71
CA ALA A 95 -7.12 -0.70 3.77
C ALA A 95 -6.70 0.00 5.07
N ILE A 96 -6.37 1.29 5.03
CA ILE A 96 -5.97 2.07 6.21
C ILE A 96 -7.15 2.54 7.07
N LEU A 97 -8.38 2.53 6.54
CA LEU A 97 -9.56 3.07 7.22
C LEU A 97 -9.84 2.48 8.62
N PRO A 98 -9.73 1.15 8.85
CA PRO A 98 -9.90 0.59 10.20
C PRO A 98 -8.93 1.19 11.22
N GLN A 99 -7.67 1.39 10.82
CA GLN A 99 -6.64 1.96 11.68
C GLN A 99 -6.90 3.45 11.98
N LEU A 100 -7.30 4.23 10.96
CA LEU A 100 -7.66 5.64 11.17
C LEU A 100 -8.89 5.77 12.08
N PHE A 101 -9.88 4.89 11.91
CA PHE A 101 -11.08 4.84 12.74
C PHE A 101 -10.76 4.49 14.20
N LEU A 102 -9.85 3.53 14.42
CA LEU A 102 -9.38 3.15 15.75
C LEU A 102 -8.74 4.35 16.46
N VAL A 103 -7.80 5.04 15.79
CA VAL A 103 -7.10 6.20 16.36
C VAL A 103 -8.07 7.36 16.62
N SER A 104 -9.09 7.51 15.77
CA SER A 104 -10.16 8.50 15.98
C SER A 104 -10.99 8.21 17.22
N LYS A 105 -11.27 6.93 17.51
CA LYS A 105 -12.04 6.51 18.68
C LYS A 105 -11.26 6.56 19.98
N THR A 106 -9.99 6.17 19.97
CA THR A 106 -9.16 6.20 21.19
C THR A 106 -8.80 7.63 21.59
N GLY A 107 -8.88 8.58 20.65
CA GLY A 107 -8.58 9.99 20.90
C GLY A 107 -7.10 10.26 21.20
N GLU A 108 -6.26 9.23 21.13
CA GLU A 108 -4.81 9.28 21.32
C GLU A 108 -4.15 8.43 20.24
N ALA A 109 -3.28 9.06 19.44
CA ALA A 109 -2.32 8.32 18.64
C ALA A 109 -0.98 8.29 19.37
N GLU A 110 -0.46 7.08 19.63
CA GLU A 110 0.92 6.94 20.09
C GLU A 110 1.88 7.58 19.07
N THR A 111 2.95 8.19 19.58
CA THR A 111 3.95 8.89 18.75
C THR A 111 4.56 7.97 17.69
N ILE A 112 4.86 6.71 18.04
CA ILE A 112 5.43 5.71 17.11
C ILE A 112 4.44 5.38 15.99
N THR A 113 3.19 5.07 16.35
CA THR A 113 2.10 4.82 15.38
C THR A 113 1.92 6.01 14.44
N SER A 114 2.05 7.23 14.98
CA SER A 114 1.93 8.45 14.20
C SER A 114 3.05 8.61 13.16
N HIS A 115 4.30 8.33 13.54
CA HIS A 115 5.43 8.30 12.61
C HIS A 115 5.29 7.22 11.54
N TYR A 116 4.81 6.03 11.93
CA TYR A 116 4.53 4.94 10.99
C TYR A 116 3.51 5.36 9.92
N LEU A 117 2.37 5.89 10.35
CA LEU A 117 1.31 6.38 9.45
C LEU A 117 1.81 7.51 8.54
N MET A 118 2.63 8.43 9.08
CA MET A 118 3.25 9.50 8.30
C MET A 118 4.17 8.96 7.20
N ALA A 119 5.04 8.01 7.54
CA ALA A 119 5.97 7.39 6.59
C ALA A 119 5.21 6.63 5.49
N LEU A 120 4.19 5.86 5.88
CA LEU A 120 3.34 5.12 4.95
C LEU A 120 2.59 6.05 3.99
N GLY A 121 1.95 7.11 4.50
CA GLY A 121 1.29 8.07 3.62
C GLY A 121 2.28 8.81 2.70
N SER A 122 3.48 9.15 3.21
CA SER A 122 4.51 9.86 2.42
C SER A 122 5.02 9.01 1.27
N TYR A 123 5.22 7.69 1.48
CA TYR A 123 5.52 6.73 0.41
C TYR A 123 4.51 6.84 -0.74
N ARG A 124 3.21 6.95 -0.42
CA ARG A 124 2.15 7.02 -1.43
C ARG A 124 2.12 8.34 -2.18
N ALA A 125 2.36 9.45 -1.49
CA ALA A 125 2.49 10.77 -2.13
C ALA A 125 3.65 10.78 -3.15
N LEU A 126 4.78 10.14 -2.82
CA LEU A 126 5.90 9.99 -3.76
C LEU A 126 5.53 9.14 -4.98
N TYR A 127 4.66 8.14 -4.82
CA TYR A 127 4.13 7.35 -5.94
C TYR A 127 3.27 8.17 -6.90
N LEU A 128 2.47 9.12 -6.39
CA LEU A 128 1.75 10.08 -7.24
C LEU A 128 2.74 10.91 -8.08
N MET A 129 3.82 11.40 -7.47
CA MET A 129 4.88 12.12 -8.19
C MET A 129 5.56 11.25 -9.24
N ASN A 130 5.78 9.97 -8.93
CA ASN A 130 6.31 9.00 -9.89
C ASN A 130 5.38 8.79 -11.09
N TRP A 131 4.06 8.72 -10.91
CA TRP A 131 3.14 8.62 -12.06
C TRP A 131 3.13 9.87 -12.92
N ILE A 132 3.26 11.07 -12.31
CA ILE A 132 3.45 12.31 -13.07
C ILE A 132 4.71 12.21 -13.93
N TRP A 133 5.83 11.77 -13.34
CA TRP A 133 7.08 11.57 -14.07
C TRP A 133 6.91 10.60 -15.24
N ARG A 134 6.33 9.41 -15.00
CA ARG A 134 6.12 8.39 -16.04
C ARG A 134 5.19 8.87 -17.16
N TYR A 135 4.20 9.69 -16.84
CA TYR A 135 3.34 10.30 -17.86
C TYR A 135 4.13 11.21 -18.80
N TYR A 136 4.95 12.12 -18.25
CA TYR A 136 5.72 13.08 -19.05
C TYR A 136 6.87 12.45 -19.84
N PHE A 137 7.61 11.52 -19.23
CA PHE A 137 8.85 10.98 -19.83
C PHE A 137 8.66 9.65 -20.56
N GLU A 138 7.71 8.82 -20.13
CA GLU A 138 7.49 7.48 -20.70
C GLU A 138 6.18 7.39 -21.50
N GLY A 139 5.30 8.41 -21.45
CA GLY A 139 3.96 8.38 -22.05
C GLY A 139 3.04 7.35 -21.42
N PHE A 140 3.40 6.79 -20.26
CA PHE A 140 2.66 5.73 -19.58
C PHE A 140 1.70 6.31 -18.55
N TYR A 141 0.44 5.87 -18.58
CA TYR A 141 -0.53 6.16 -17.54
C TYR A 141 -1.45 4.97 -17.30
N ASP A 142 -1.77 4.74 -16.03
CA ASP A 142 -2.75 3.74 -15.60
C ASP A 142 -3.78 4.44 -14.72
N LEU A 143 -4.97 4.61 -15.28
CA LEU A 143 -6.02 5.43 -14.68
C LEU A 143 -6.58 4.78 -13.39
N ILE A 144 -6.63 3.44 -13.34
CA ILE A 144 -7.07 2.69 -12.15
C ILE A 144 -6.07 2.94 -11.01
N ALA A 145 -4.78 2.74 -11.28
CA ALA A 145 -3.73 2.94 -10.28
C ALA A 145 -3.67 4.40 -9.79
N ILE A 146 -3.75 5.37 -10.71
CA ILE A 146 -3.69 6.80 -10.38
C ILE A 146 -4.88 7.21 -9.50
N VAL A 147 -6.11 6.86 -9.89
CA VAL A 147 -7.31 7.23 -9.12
C VAL A 147 -7.29 6.56 -7.75
N ALA A 148 -6.98 5.27 -7.66
CA ALA A 148 -6.85 4.57 -6.37
C ALA A 148 -5.76 5.19 -5.49
N GLY A 149 -4.62 5.56 -6.06
CA GLY A 149 -3.56 6.23 -5.32
C GLY A 149 -3.95 7.63 -4.84
N ILE A 150 -4.70 8.40 -5.63
CA ILE A 150 -5.26 9.69 -5.20
C ILE A 150 -6.20 9.50 -4.01
N VAL A 151 -7.15 8.56 -4.11
CA VAL A 151 -8.08 8.23 -3.02
C VAL A 151 -7.30 7.90 -1.74
N GLN A 152 -6.28 7.05 -1.86
CA GLN A 152 -5.46 6.68 -0.71
C GLN A 152 -4.74 7.89 -0.10
N THR A 153 -4.09 8.74 -0.91
CA THR A 153 -3.40 9.93 -0.41
C THR A 153 -4.36 10.90 0.26
N VAL A 154 -5.57 11.09 -0.30
CA VAL A 154 -6.60 11.94 0.30
C VAL A 154 -7.02 11.43 1.68
N LEU A 155 -7.16 10.11 1.86
CA LEU A 155 -7.45 9.52 3.17
C LEU A 155 -6.35 9.80 4.21
N TYR A 156 -5.09 9.97 3.78
CA TYR A 156 -4.00 10.37 4.67
C TYR A 156 -3.94 11.88 4.94
N CYS A 157 -4.58 12.74 4.15
CA CYS A 157 -4.45 14.20 4.27
C CYS A 157 -4.89 14.73 5.64
N ASP A 158 -6.03 14.27 6.16
CA ASP A 158 -6.51 14.68 7.49
C ASP A 158 -5.54 14.25 8.60
N PHE A 159 -5.02 13.02 8.47
CA PHE A 159 -3.99 12.51 9.38
C PHE A 159 -2.70 13.34 9.31
N PHE A 160 -2.22 13.71 8.12
CA PHE A 160 -1.03 14.56 7.96
C PHE A 160 -1.22 15.94 8.59
N TYR A 161 -2.39 16.54 8.39
CA TYR A 161 -2.71 17.83 8.97
C TYR A 161 -2.62 17.78 10.50
N LEU A 162 -3.24 16.77 11.12
CA LEU A 162 -3.20 16.58 12.57
C LEU A 162 -1.81 16.22 13.10
N TYR A 163 -1.06 15.41 12.36
CA TYR A 163 0.31 15.07 12.69
C TYR A 163 1.21 16.31 12.73
N VAL A 164 1.20 17.13 11.68
CA VAL A 164 2.03 18.34 11.60
C VAL A 164 1.63 19.37 12.66
N THR A 165 0.33 19.57 12.87
CA THR A 165 -0.15 20.60 13.80
C THR A 165 0.01 20.21 15.26
N ARG A 166 0.03 18.92 15.59
CA ARG A 166 0.06 18.44 16.99
C ARG A 166 1.38 17.77 17.36
N VAL A 167 1.80 16.74 16.63
CA VAL A 167 2.97 15.92 16.99
C VAL A 167 4.27 16.69 16.84
N ILE A 168 4.47 17.40 15.71
CA ILE A 168 5.69 18.20 15.49
C ILE A 168 5.79 19.35 16.51
N ARG A 169 4.66 19.82 17.04
CA ARG A 169 4.61 20.85 18.09
C ARG A 169 4.66 20.29 19.52
N GLY A 170 4.94 18.99 19.68
CA GLY A 170 5.04 18.33 20.98
C GLY A 170 3.71 18.19 21.74
N ARG A 171 2.58 18.28 21.05
CA ARG A 171 1.23 18.14 21.63
C ARG A 171 0.66 16.76 21.32
N ALA A 172 -0.13 16.21 22.24
CA ALA A 172 -0.82 14.94 22.04
C ALA A 172 -1.76 15.01 20.82
N LEU A 173 -1.73 13.97 19.98
CA LEU A 173 -2.61 13.86 18.81
C LEU A 173 -4.00 13.39 19.26
N ARG A 174 -4.98 14.30 19.20
CA ARG A 174 -6.41 13.96 19.37
C ARG A 174 -7.14 14.25 18.06
N LEU A 175 -7.76 13.27 17.44
CA LEU A 175 -8.63 13.54 16.28
C LEU A 175 -9.90 14.28 16.76
N PRO A 176 -10.46 15.22 15.98
CA PRO A 176 -11.79 15.74 16.26
C PRO A 176 -12.79 14.57 16.17
N ALA A 177 -13.69 14.49 17.16
CA ALA A 177 -14.70 13.45 17.28
C ALA A 177 -15.74 13.52 16.16
#